data_AF-A0A834SLU7-F1
#
_entry.id   AF-A0A834SLU7-F1
#
_cell.length_a   1.000
_cell.length_b   1.000
_cell.length_c   1.000
_cell.angle_alpha   90.00
_cell.angle_beta   90.00
_cell.angle_gamma   90.00
#
_symmetry.space_group_name_H-M   'P 1'
#
loop_
_entity.id
_entity.type
_entity.pdbx_description
1 polymer ?
#
loop_
_entity_poly.entity_id
_entity_poly.type
_entity_poly.pdbx_seq_one_letter_code
_entity_poly.pdbx_strand_id
1 'polypeptide(L)'
;MSDTGFYIQPFVENFKYFEDLVYYIPGAVNRLPSWFPMIYCYLAIVGVVKNRDLPLFFRFHVMMGILLEIGLQVIWYSSNFMPLVHFNGTLGMYYWAGVALAYVLVMMECVRCALLGTFVKIPLVSESAFLHSLFHLGGFQRPF
;
A
#
# COMPACT_ATOMS: atom_id res chain seq x y z
N MET A 1 -20.77 1.04 -1.14
CA MET A 1 -20.49 -0.37 -1.44
C MET A 1 -19.61 -0.38 -2.67
N SER A 2 -18.39 -0.92 -2.61
CA SER A 2 -17.63 -1.14 -3.85
C SER A 2 -18.22 -2.36 -4.55
N ASP A 3 -18.45 -2.28 -5.85
CA ASP A 3 -19.01 -3.39 -6.65
C ASP A 3 -18.21 -4.70 -6.48
N THR A 4 -16.92 -4.59 -6.15
CA THR A 4 -16.03 -5.71 -5.82
C THR A 4 -16.47 -6.56 -4.61
N GLY A 5 -17.13 -5.98 -3.61
CA GLY A 5 -17.59 -6.73 -2.43
C GLY A 5 -18.67 -7.76 -2.75
N PHE A 6 -19.53 -7.45 -3.73
CA PHE A 6 -20.63 -8.32 -4.14
C PHE A 6 -20.14 -9.61 -4.82
N TYR A 7 -19.02 -9.52 -5.54
CA TYR A 7 -18.44 -10.64 -6.28
C TYR A 7 -17.58 -11.58 -5.41
N ILE A 8 -17.05 -11.09 -4.29
CA ILE A 8 -16.21 -11.87 -3.38
C ILE A 8 -17.05 -12.59 -2.30
N GLN A 9 -18.29 -12.12 -2.07
CA GLN A 9 -19.25 -12.69 -1.12
C GLN A 9 -19.41 -14.22 -1.19
N PRO A 10 -19.63 -14.86 -2.36
CA PRO A 10 -19.81 -16.32 -2.42
C PRO A 10 -18.53 -17.13 -2.09
N PHE A 11 -17.34 -16.55 -2.25
CA PHE A 11 -16.09 -17.20 -1.85
C PHE A 11 -15.83 -17.07 -0.34
N VAL A 12 -16.30 -15.97 0.27
CA VAL A 12 -16.11 -15.67 1.70
C VAL A 12 -17.11 -16.43 2.58
N GLU A 13 -18.34 -16.69 2.12
CA GLU A 13 -19.33 -17.51 2.82
C GLU A 13 -18.83 -18.94 3.12
N ASN A 14 -17.88 -19.45 2.34
CA ASN A 14 -17.25 -20.75 2.58
C ASN A 14 -16.25 -20.73 3.76
N PHE A 15 -15.76 -19.55 4.16
CA PHE A 15 -14.83 -19.37 5.26
C PHE A 15 -15.40 -18.44 6.34
N LYS A 16 -16.16 -19.02 7.28
CA LYS A 16 -16.81 -18.34 8.42
C LYS A 16 -15.95 -17.30 9.17
N TYR A 17 -14.64 -17.47 9.22
CA TYR A 17 -13.73 -16.52 9.90
C TYR A 17 -13.49 -15.22 9.11
N PHE A 18 -13.65 -15.23 7.79
CA PHE A 18 -13.44 -14.05 6.94
C PHE A 18 -14.72 -13.23 6.71
N GLU A 19 -15.89 -13.78 7.04
CA GLU A 19 -17.20 -13.15 6.87
C GLU A 19 -17.31 -11.84 7.69
N ASP A 20 -16.96 -11.90 8.99
CA ASP A 20 -16.92 -10.72 9.86
C ASP A 20 -15.88 -9.69 9.39
N LEU A 21 -14.73 -10.15 8.89
CA LEU A 21 -13.62 -9.29 8.50
C LEU A 21 -13.95 -8.51 7.21
N VAL A 22 -14.61 -9.16 6.25
CA VAL A 22 -15.01 -8.57 4.96
C VAL A 22 -16.18 -7.60 5.11
N TYR A 23 -17.03 -7.76 6.13
CA TYR A 23 -18.09 -6.79 6.40
C TYR A 23 -17.59 -5.61 7.25
N TYR A 24 -16.74 -5.91 8.23
CA TYR A 24 -16.27 -4.93 9.21
C TYR A 24 -15.21 -3.99 8.65
N ILE A 25 -14.23 -4.49 7.88
CA ILE A 25 -13.13 -3.65 7.36
C ILE A 25 -13.66 -2.60 6.36
N PRO A 26 -14.40 -2.96 5.29
CA PRO A 26 -14.93 -1.97 4.35
C PRO A 26 -16.01 -1.10 5.00
N GLY A 27 -16.80 -1.65 5.92
CA GLY A 27 -17.82 -0.91 6.66
C GLY A 27 -17.24 0.18 7.56
N ALA A 28 -16.14 -0.11 8.26
CA ALA A 28 -15.44 0.84 9.12
C ALA A 28 -14.68 1.89 8.29
N VAL A 29 -14.00 1.48 7.22
CA VAL A 29 -13.26 2.40 6.34
C VAL A 29 -14.20 3.35 5.60
N ASN A 30 -15.37 2.88 5.14
CA ASN A 30 -16.37 3.75 4.49
C ASN A 30 -17.05 4.74 5.45
N ARG A 31 -16.96 4.52 6.77
CA ARG A 31 -17.46 5.47 7.78
C ARG A 31 -16.45 6.56 8.13
N LEU A 32 -15.19 6.36 7.76
CA LEU A 32 -14.16 7.38 7.97
C LEU A 32 -14.26 8.44 6.88
N PRO A 33 -14.06 9.73 7.22
CA PRO A 33 -14.01 10.78 6.21
C PRO A 33 -12.95 10.48 5.15
N SER A 34 -13.23 10.77 3.89
CA SER A 34 -12.30 10.50 2.78
C SER A 34 -10.92 11.16 2.93
N TRP A 35 -10.83 12.25 3.71
CA TRP A 35 -9.57 12.95 4.02
C TRP A 35 -8.77 12.30 5.16
N PHE A 36 -9.37 11.44 5.97
CA PHE A 36 -8.74 10.86 7.16
C PHE A 36 -7.52 9.98 6.83
N PRO A 37 -7.57 9.07 5.83
CA PRO A 37 -6.39 8.30 5.42
C PRO A 37 -5.24 9.20 4.96
N MET A 38 -5.56 10.29 4.25
CA MET A 38 -4.57 11.25 3.75
C MET A 38 -3.85 11.96 4.90
N ILE A 39 -4.59 12.41 5.93
CA ILE A 39 -4.00 13.01 7.13
C ILE A 39 -3.18 12.00 7.92
N TYR A 40 -3.65 10.76 8.08
CA TYR A 40 -2.91 9.72 8.76
C TYR A 40 -1.55 9.46 8.10
N CYS A 41 -1.52 9.31 6.76
CA CYS A 41 -0.28 9.16 6.00
C CYS A 41 0.62 10.40 6.12
N TYR A 42 0.05 11.61 6.10
CA TYR A 42 0.80 12.86 6.28
C TYR A 42 1.47 12.94 7.66
N LEU A 43 0.74 12.58 8.72
CA LEU A 43 1.27 12.56 10.09
C LEU A 43 2.37 11.50 10.24
N ALA A 44 2.26 10.35 9.60
CA ALA A 44 3.31 9.34 9.57
C ALA A 44 4.60 9.88 8.93
N ILE A 45 4.50 10.67 7.85
CA ILE A 45 5.66 11.32 7.22
C ILE A 45 6.31 12.34 8.15
N VAL A 46 5.52 13.27 8.69
CA VAL A 46 6.05 14.35 9.54
C VAL A 46 6.61 13.79 10.84
N GLY A 47 5.92 12.83 11.45
CA GLY A 47 6.31 12.22 12.72
C GLY A 47 7.51 11.29 12.59
N VAL A 48 7.54 10.45 11.55
CA VAL A 48 8.58 9.41 11.41
C VAL A 48 9.71 9.83 10.49
N VAL A 49 9.40 10.26 9.27
CA VAL A 49 10.41 10.49 8.23
C VAL A 49 11.20 11.78 8.48
N LYS A 50 10.54 12.83 8.97
CA LYS A 50 11.17 14.14 9.21
C LYS A 50 11.95 14.18 10.53
N ASN A 51 11.62 13.32 11.48
CA ASN A 51 12.31 13.25 12.76
C ASN A 51 13.68 12.56 12.59
N ARG A 52 14.76 13.29 12.89
CA ARG A 52 16.13 12.80 12.72
C ARG A 52 16.58 11.89 13.87
N ASP A 53 15.86 11.93 14.99
CA ASP A 53 16.16 11.10 16.16
C ASP A 53 15.68 9.65 15.98
N LEU A 54 14.85 9.40 14.97
CA LEU A 54 14.32 8.06 14.70
C LEU A 54 15.30 7.21 13.88
N PRO A 55 15.38 5.90 14.17
CA PRO A 55 16.26 4.99 13.45
C PRO A 55 15.99 5.02 11.95
N LEU A 56 17.05 4.95 11.14
CA LEU A 56 16.96 4.82 9.68
C LEU A 56 16.00 3.69 9.26
N PHE A 57 15.94 2.63 10.06
CA PHE A 57 15.04 1.50 9.88
C PHE A 57 13.56 1.91 9.80
N PHE A 58 13.07 2.70 10.76
CA PHE A 58 11.68 3.16 10.77
C PHE A 58 11.40 4.10 9.61
N ARG A 59 12.33 4.99 9.32
CA ARG A 59 12.23 5.95 8.21
C ARG A 59 12.14 5.25 6.86
N PHE A 60 12.96 4.22 6.67
CA PHE A 60 12.95 3.38 5.48
C PHE A 60 11.61 2.65 5.31
N HIS A 61 11.11 1.97 6.35
CA HIS A 61 9.86 1.20 6.23
C HIS A 61 8.64 2.09 6.02
N VAL A 62 8.59 3.26 6.67
CA VAL A 62 7.52 4.24 6.40
C VAL A 62 7.62 4.76 4.97
N MET A 63 8.82 5.08 4.48
CA MET A 63 9.02 5.52 3.10
C MET A 63 8.63 4.44 2.08
N MET A 64 8.96 3.18 2.35
CA MET A 64 8.53 2.03 1.54
C MET A 64 7.01 1.93 1.45
N GLY A 65 6.30 2.07 2.58
CA GLY A 65 4.84 2.04 2.61
C GLY A 65 4.21 3.15 1.76
N ILE A 66 4.76 4.37 1.84
CA ILE A 66 4.29 5.51 1.05
C ILE A 66 4.52 5.30 -0.44
N LEU A 67 5.70 4.79 -0.83
CA LEU A 67 5.99 4.51 -2.23
C LEU A 67 5.09 3.41 -2.80
N LEU A 68 4.77 2.37 -2.01
CA LEU A 68 3.83 1.33 -2.41
C LEU A 68 2.41 1.87 -2.57
N GLU A 69 1.97 2.76 -1.69
CA GLU A 69 0.66 3.43 -1.80
C GLU A 69 0.58 4.30 -3.06
N ILE A 70 1.60 5.13 -3.33
CA ILE A 70 1.67 5.93 -4.56
C ILE A 70 1.71 5.01 -5.79
N GLY A 71 2.46 3.91 -5.73
CA GLY A 71 2.49 2.90 -6.80
C GLY A 71 1.11 2.31 -7.08
N LEU A 72 0.34 1.97 -6.04
CA LEU A 72 -1.02 1.48 -6.17
C LEU A 72 -1.96 2.54 -6.78
N GLN A 73 -1.82 3.81 -6.39
CA GLN A 73 -2.58 4.90 -6.99
C GLN A 73 -2.24 5.10 -8.46
N VAL A 74 -0.95 5.03 -8.84
CA VAL A 74 -0.51 5.08 -10.24
C VAL A 74 -1.10 3.92 -11.03
N ILE A 75 -1.09 2.69 -10.49
CA ILE A 75 -1.76 1.54 -11.11
C ILE A 75 -3.22 1.88 -11.31
N TRP A 76 -3.95 2.30 -10.28
CA TRP A 76 -5.36 2.66 -10.36
C TRP A 76 -5.67 3.68 -11.47
N TYR A 77 -4.94 4.80 -11.49
CA TYR A 77 -5.13 5.83 -12.52
C TYR A 77 -4.74 5.33 -13.91
N SER A 78 -3.68 4.53 -14.03
CA SER A 78 -3.24 3.95 -15.29
C SER A 78 -4.24 2.92 -15.84
N SER A 79 -4.87 2.13 -14.97
CA SER A 79 -5.90 1.14 -15.33
C SER A 79 -7.13 1.81 -15.95
N ASN A 80 -7.41 3.09 -15.62
CA ASN A 80 -8.47 3.88 -16.27
C ASN A 80 -8.23 4.12 -17.76
N PHE A 81 -6.98 4.01 -18.23
CA PHE A 81 -6.65 4.10 -19.65
C PHE A 81 -6.81 2.76 -20.39
N MET A 82 -7.05 1.64 -19.69
CA MET A 82 -7.32 0.34 -20.30
C MET A 82 -8.83 0.07 -20.35
N PRO A 83 -9.47 0.21 -21.54
CA PRO A 83 -10.91 -0.02 -21.67
C PRO A 83 -11.32 -1.49 -21.41
N LEU A 84 -10.40 -2.45 -21.59
CA LEU A 84 -10.65 -3.87 -21.32
C LEU A 84 -10.89 -4.19 -19.84
N VAL A 85 -10.35 -3.38 -18.93
CA VAL A 85 -10.56 -3.54 -17.47
C VAL A 85 -11.89 -2.92 -17.03
N HIS A 86 -12.37 -1.92 -17.77
CA HIS A 86 -13.59 -1.17 -17.50
C HIS A 86 -14.85 -1.77 -18.14
N PHE A 87 -14.68 -2.61 -19.16
CA PHE A 87 -15.80 -3.33 -19.75
C PHE A 87 -16.34 -4.32 -18.71
N ASN A 88 -17.52 -3.99 -18.17
CA ASN A 88 -18.16 -4.65 -17.04
C ASN A 88 -18.34 -6.16 -17.31
N GLY A 89 -17.36 -6.96 -16.91
CA GLY A 89 -17.23 -8.36 -17.27
C GLY A 89 -16.15 -9.07 -16.46
N THR A 90 -16.08 -10.39 -16.61
CA THR A 90 -15.24 -11.29 -15.79
C THR A 90 -13.75 -10.93 -15.78
N LEU A 91 -13.24 -10.33 -16.87
CA LEU A 91 -11.83 -9.95 -17.01
C LEU A 91 -11.42 -8.82 -16.05
N GLY A 92 -12.26 -7.81 -15.86
CA GLY A 92 -11.99 -6.72 -14.90
C GLY A 92 -11.89 -7.27 -13.48
N MET A 93 -12.76 -8.22 -13.11
CA MET A 93 -12.71 -8.88 -11.81
C MET A 93 -11.42 -9.67 -11.59
N TYR A 94 -11.00 -10.51 -12.54
CA TYR A 94 -9.75 -11.26 -12.42
C TYR A 94 -8.53 -10.34 -12.36
N TYR A 95 -8.53 -9.25 -13.13
CA TYR A 95 -7.48 -8.25 -13.09
C TYR A 95 -7.36 -7.62 -11.70
N TRP A 96 -8.45 -7.08 -11.16
CA TRP A 96 -8.44 -6.43 -9.84
C TRP A 96 -8.14 -7.42 -8.71
N ALA A 97 -8.63 -8.66 -8.81
CA ALA A 97 -8.29 -9.73 -7.87
C ALA A 97 -6.79 -10.04 -7.90
N GLY A 98 -6.19 -10.13 -9.10
CA GLY A 98 -4.75 -10.35 -9.28
C GLY A 98 -3.91 -9.20 -8.72
N VAL A 99 -4.30 -7.95 -8.99
CA VAL A 99 -3.64 -6.74 -8.44
C VAL A 99 -3.74 -6.71 -6.92
N ALA A 100 -4.92 -7.00 -6.36
CA ALA A 100 -5.12 -7.03 -4.91
C ALA A 100 -4.28 -8.14 -4.24
N LEU A 101 -4.27 -9.34 -4.81
CA LEU A 101 -3.46 -10.46 -4.31
C LEU A 101 -1.96 -10.12 -4.34
N ALA A 102 -1.47 -9.61 -5.47
CA ALA A 102 -0.08 -9.20 -5.60
C ALA A 102 0.30 -8.12 -4.56
N TYR A 103 -0.57 -7.12 -4.37
CA TYR A 103 -0.36 -6.07 -3.38
C TYR A 103 -0.30 -6.63 -1.94
N VAL A 104 -1.22 -7.54 -1.58
CA VAL A 104 -1.22 -8.19 -0.25
C VAL A 104 0.05 -8.99 -0.01
N LEU A 105 0.52 -9.78 -1.00
CA LEU A 105 1.77 -10.53 -0.87
C LEU A 105 2.97 -9.60 -0.65
N VAL A 106 3.06 -8.52 -1.42
CA VAL A 106 4.12 -7.51 -1.28
C VAL A 106 4.07 -6.85 0.10
N MET A 107 2.86 -6.50 0.57
CA MET A 107 2.67 -5.90 1.89
C MET A 107 3.06 -6.87 3.01
N MET A 108 2.70 -8.15 2.91
CA MET A 108 3.10 -9.16 3.90
C MET A 108 4.61 -9.32 3.97
N GLU A 109 5.32 -9.32 2.84
CA GLU A 109 6.80 -9.35 2.85
C GLU A 109 7.39 -8.06 3.45
N CYS A 110 6.81 -6.89 3.17
CA CYS A 110 7.24 -5.64 3.79
C CYS A 110 7.06 -5.66 5.32
N VAL A 111 5.93 -6.17 5.80
CA VAL A 111 5.63 -6.33 7.24
C VAL A 111 6.57 -7.36 7.87
N ARG A 112 6.79 -8.50 7.22
CA ARG A 112 7.74 -9.52 7.67
C ARG A 112 9.14 -8.94 7.82
N CYS A 113 9.62 -8.20 6.81
CA CYS A 113 10.91 -7.52 6.87
C CYS A 113 10.97 -6.50 8.02
N ALA A 114 9.90 -5.72 8.22
CA ALA A 114 9.79 -4.75 9.30
C ALA A 114 9.83 -5.41 10.70
N LEU A 115 9.20 -6.57 10.87
CA LEU A 115 9.23 -7.32 12.12
C LEU A 115 10.58 -7.99 12.38
N LEU A 116 11.24 -8.47 11.33
CA LEU A 116 12.57 -9.09 11.42
C LEU A 116 13.71 -8.08 11.54
N GLY A 117 13.45 -6.78 11.46
CA GLY A 117 14.53 -5.77 11.47
C GLY A 117 15.34 -5.74 10.18
N THR A 118 14.79 -6.26 9.08
CA THR A 118 15.49 -6.41 7.79
C THR A 118 14.90 -5.49 6.72
N PHE A 119 15.71 -5.12 5.74
CA PHE A 119 15.27 -4.25 4.65
C PHE A 119 14.66 -5.09 3.52
N VAL A 120 13.46 -4.71 3.07
CA VAL A 120 12.81 -5.35 1.92
C VAL A 120 13.53 -4.95 0.63
N LYS A 121 13.71 -5.91 -0.27
CA LYS A 121 14.42 -5.72 -1.55
C LYS A 121 13.42 -5.84 -2.70
N ILE A 122 12.79 -4.72 -3.04
CA ILE A 122 11.90 -4.61 -4.19
C ILE A 122 12.59 -3.66 -5.17
N PRO A 123 12.98 -4.11 -6.37
CA PRO A 123 13.71 -3.27 -7.32
C PRO A 123 12.93 -1.97 -7.59
N LEU A 124 13.64 -0.85 -7.78
CA LEU A 124 13.14 0.53 -7.89
C LEU A 124 12.56 1.13 -6.59
N VAL A 125 11.70 0.40 -5.88
CA VAL A 125 11.01 0.93 -4.69
C VAL A 125 11.96 1.00 -3.49
N SER A 126 12.73 -0.07 -3.23
CA SER A 126 13.68 -0.08 -2.12
C SER A 126 14.81 0.92 -2.33
N GLU A 127 15.32 1.06 -3.55
CA GLU A 127 16.39 2.01 -3.87
C GLU A 127 15.94 3.45 -3.68
N SER A 128 14.74 3.81 -4.15
CA SER A 128 14.17 5.14 -3.92
C SER A 128 13.89 5.42 -2.45
N ALA A 129 13.38 4.43 -1.70
CA ALA A 129 13.19 4.54 -0.24
C ALA A 129 14.51 4.74 0.51
N PHE A 130 15.55 4.00 0.12
CA PHE A 130 16.90 4.15 0.67
C PHE A 130 17.46 5.53 0.37
N LEU A 131 17.47 5.95 -0.89
CA LEU A 131 17.97 7.28 -1.29
C LEU A 131 17.26 8.38 -0.49
N HIS A 132 15.93 8.35 -0.43
CA HIS A 132 15.17 9.35 0.32
C HIS A 132 15.52 9.35 1.81
N SER A 133 15.64 8.18 2.43
CA SER A 133 15.96 8.06 3.86
C SER A 133 17.41 8.44 4.16
N LEU A 134 18.35 8.14 3.26
CA LEU A 134 19.79 8.45 3.40
C LEU A 134 20.08 9.94 3.18
N PHE A 135 19.48 10.56 2.15
CA PHE A 135 19.69 11.99 1.88
C PHE A 135 19.20 12.88 3.03
N HIS A 136 18.24 12.39 3.80
CA HIS A 136 17.66 13.09 4.93
C HIS A 136 18.43 12.87 6.26
N LEU A 137 19.50 12.07 6.26
CA LEU A 137 20.44 11.89 7.38
C LEU A 137 21.63 12.88 7.36
N GLY A 138 22.06 13.36 6.18
CA GLY A 138 23.26 14.22 6.03
C GLY A 138 24.57 13.43 6.23
N GLY A 139 25.55 13.44 5.33
CA GLY A 139 25.93 14.50 4.39
C GLY A 139 26.55 14.00 3.08
N PHE A 140 25.81 13.23 2.28
CA PHE A 140 26.21 13.02 0.88
C PHE A 140 25.89 14.28 0.08
N GLN A 141 26.87 15.19 -0.04
CA GLN A 141 26.85 16.26 -1.04
C GLN A 141 26.72 15.63 -2.42
N ARG A 142 25.81 16.18 -3.23
CA ARG A 142 25.63 15.79 -4.63
C ARG A 142 26.94 16.08 -5.40
N PRO A 143 27.53 15.12 -6.15
CA PRO A 143 28.37 15.52 -7.25
C PRO A 143 27.41 16.03 -8.34
N PHE A 144 27.44 17.34 -8.56
CA PHE A 144 27.01 17.87 -9.86
C PHE A 144 27.98 17.37 -10.92
#